data_AF-A0A2U3R563-F1
#
_entry.id   AF-A0A2U3R563-F1
#
_cell.length_a   1.000
_cell.length_b   1.000
_cell.length_c   1.000
_cell.angle_alpha   90.00
_cell.angle_beta   90.00
_cell.angle_gamma   90.00
#
_symmetry.space_group_name_H-M   'P 1'
#
loop_
_entity.id
_entity.type
_entity.pdbx_description
1 polymer ?
#
loop_
_entity_poly.entity_id
_entity_poly.type
_entity_poly.pdbx_seq_one_letter_code
_entity_poly.pdbx_strand_id
1 'polypeptide(L)' 'MSSISLTLKLTNKLLRKIKIPTERTSIIQDKIEPGLKLRISPTGRKTWSFEKKI' A
#
# COMPACT_ATOMS: atom_id res chain seq x y z
N MET A 1 -12.48 -5.01 9.28
CA MET A 1 -11.04 -4.80 9.61
C MET A 1 -10.69 -3.35 9.32
N SER A 2 -10.18 -2.61 10.30
CA SER A 2 -9.76 -1.22 10.08
C SER A 2 -8.47 -1.15 9.27
N SER A 3 -8.39 -0.22 8.32
CA SER A 3 -7.19 0.07 7.53
C SER A 3 -6.87 1.56 7.58
N ILE A 4 -5.58 1.88 7.53
CA ILE A 4 -5.10 3.26 7.34
C ILE A 4 -4.65 3.39 5.88
N SER A 5 -5.15 4.42 5.19
CA SER A 5 -4.77 4.73 3.82
C SER A 5 -3.89 5.98 3.79
N LEU A 6 -2.80 5.91 3.02
CA LEU A 6 -1.88 7.01 2.75
C LEU A 6 -1.68 7.13 1.24
N THR A 7 -1.49 8.35 0.75
CA THR A 7 -1.17 8.60 -0.66
C THR A 7 0.26 9.10 -0.75
N LEU A 8 1.13 8.32 -1.39
CA LEU A 8 2.57 8.60 -1.52
C LEU A 8 3.04 8.20 -2.92
N LYS A 9 4.17 8.76 -3.37
CA LYS A 9 4.85 8.25 -4.56
C LYS A 9 5.53 6.92 -4.22
N LEU A 10 5.05 5.83 -4.80
CA LEU A 10 5.65 4.51 -4.66
C LEU A 10 6.97 4.48 -5.44
N THR A 11 8.02 4.12 -4.72
CA THR A 11 9.38 3.99 -5.28
C THR A 11 10.03 2.75 -4.71
N ASN A 12 10.96 2.15 -5.44
CA ASN A 12 11.73 0.99 -4.94
C ASN A 12 12.41 1.26 -3.59
N LYS A 13 12.87 2.49 -3.36
CA LYS A 13 13.46 2.91 -2.08
C LYS A 13 12.43 2.88 -0.94
N LEU A 14 11.20 3.34 -1.19
CA LEU A 14 10.12 3.27 -0.21
C LEU A 14 9.74 1.82 0.09
N LEU A 15 9.55 1.00 -0.95
CA LEU A 15 9.13 -0.41 -0.81
C LEU A 15 10.06 -1.24 0.09
N ARG A 16 11.37 -0.95 0.04
CA ARG A 16 12.40 -1.57 0.90
C ARG A 16 12.37 -1.08 2.35
N LYS A 17 11.88 0.14 2.60
CA LYS A 17 11.85 0.78 3.92
C LYS A 17 10.52 0.62 4.66
N ILE A 18 9.46 0.18 3.97
CA ILE A 18 8.15 -0.03 4.60
C ILE A 18 8.28 -1.08 5.71
N LYS A 19 7.98 -0.64 6.94
CA LYS A 19 7.81 -1.53 8.09
C LYS A 19 6.47 -2.25 7.99
N ILE A 20 6.44 -3.48 8.51
CA ILE A 20 5.21 -4.25 8.63
C ILE A 20 4.37 -3.60 9.74
N PRO A 21 3.12 -3.18 9.48
CA PRO A 21 2.26 -2.67 10.53
C PRO A 21 1.89 -3.83 11.48
N THR A 22 1.72 -3.57 12.78
CA THR A 22 1.45 -4.65 13.76
C THR A 22 -0.03 -4.80 14.09
N GLU A 23 -0.81 -3.73 14.01
CA GLU A 23 -2.20 -3.71 14.48
C GLU A 23 -3.23 -3.77 13.34
N ARG A 24 -2.94 -3.07 12.23
CA ARG A 24 -3.91 -2.79 11.18
C ARG A 24 -3.27 -2.89 9.81
N THR A 25 -4.09 -3.11 8.79
CA THR A 25 -3.60 -3.07 7.41
C THR A 25 -3.28 -1.63 7.03
N SER A 26 -2.10 -1.42 6.46
CA SER A 26 -1.73 -0.16 5.82
C SER A 26 -1.95 -0.26 4.31
N ILE A 27 -2.52 0.78 3.71
CA ILE A 27 -2.73 0.89 2.27
C ILE A 27 -1.96 2.13 1.81
N ILE A 28 -1.09 1.97 0.82
CA ILE A 28 -0.40 3.07 0.17
C ILE A 28 -0.93 3.17 -1.26
N GLN A 29 -1.61 4.26 -1.57
CA GLN A 29 -2.05 4.58 -2.92
C GLN A 29 -0.94 5.35 -3.63
N ASP A 30 -0.67 4.99 -4.89
CA ASP A 30 0.33 5.71 -5.66
C ASP A 30 -0.16 7.09 -6.06
N LYS A 31 0.74 8.07 -5.99
CA LYS A 31 0.46 9.45 -6.40
C LYS A 31 0.56 9.66 -7.92
N ILE A 32 1.36 8.87 -8.62
CA ILE A 32 1.64 9.05 -10.07
C ILE A 32 0.70 8.21 -10.92
N GLU A 33 0.41 6.99 -10.48
CA GLU A 33 -0.46 6.03 -11.15
C GLU A 33 -1.75 5.84 -10.33
N PRO A 34 -2.76 6.71 -10.54
CA PRO A 34 -4.06 6.59 -9.89
C PRO A 34 -4.65 5.19 -10.07
N GLY A 35 -5.12 4.60 -8.98
CA GLY A 35 -5.68 3.25 -8.97
C GLY A 35 -4.67 2.18 -8.53
N LEU A 36 -3.36 2.44 -8.61
CA LEU A 36 -2.34 1.56 -8.04
C LEU A 36 -2.31 1.69 -6.52
N LYS A 37 -2.44 0.56 -5.83
CA LYS A 37 -2.43 0.49 -4.37
C LYS A 37 -1.54 -0.67 -3.92
N LEU A 38 -0.69 -0.41 -2.92
CA LEU A 38 0.04 -1.41 -2.17
C LEU A 38 -0.64 -1.60 -0.82
N ARG A 39 -1.05 -2.82 -0.53
CA ARG A 39 -1.62 -3.21 0.76
C ARG A 39 -0.59 -4.02 1.55
N ILE A 40 -0.32 -3.60 2.79
CA ILE A 40 0.54 -4.31 3.73
C ILE A 40 -0.31 -4.75 4.92
N SER A 41 -0.42 -6.06 5.08
CA SER A 41 -1.15 -6.67 6.20
C SER A 41 -0.28 -6.80 7.45
N PRO A 42 -0.89 -6.98 8.63
CA PRO A 42 -0.13 -7.24 9.85
C PRO A 42 0.73 -8.51 9.84
N THR A 43 0.40 -9.48 8.99
CA THR A 43 1.19 -10.71 8.83
C THR A 43 2.42 -10.52 7.95
N GLY A 44 2.69 -9.30 7.48
CA GLY A 44 3.80 -9.00 6.57
C GLY A 44 3.51 -9.23 5.10
N ARG A 45 2.33 -9.79 4.75
CA ARG A 45 1.93 -9.97 3.35
C ARG A 45 1.77 -8.61 2.68
N LYS A 46 2.46 -8.45 1.55
CA LYS A 46 2.39 -7.28 0.65
C LYS A 46 1.65 -7.70 -0.62
N THR A 47 0.57 -6.99 -0.96
CA THR A 47 -0.22 -7.26 -2.17
C THR A 47 -0.41 -5.99 -2.97
N TRP A 48 -0.24 -6.10 -4.28
CA TRP A 48 -0.54 -5.05 -5.23
C TRP A 48 -1.97 -5.21 -5.73
N SER A 49 -2.65 -4.09 -5.93
CA SER A 49 -3.94 -4.03 -6.62
C SER A 49 -3.97 -2.80 -7.50
N PHE A 50 -4.56 -2.94 -8.68
CA PHE A 50 -4.80 -1.82 -9.58
C PHE A 50 -6.30 -1.74 -9.87
N GLU A 51 -6.90 -0.59 -9.57
CA GLU A 51 -8.31 -0.35 -9.84
C GLU A 51 -8.47 0.10 -11.30
N LYS A 52 -8.86 -0.85 -12.16
CA LYS A 52 -9.17 -0.57 -13.56
C LYS A 52 -10.52 0.14 -13.63
N LYS A 53 -10.54 1.38 -14.14
CA LYS A 53 -11.79 2.02 -14.56
C LYS A 53 -12.25 1.31 -15.84
N ILE A 54 -13.41 0.68 -15.77
CA ILE A 54 -14.13 0.08 -16.90
C ILE A 54 -15.24 1.07 -17.29
#